data_AF-A0A0S8J1Y2-F1
#
_entry.id   AF-A0A0S8J1Y2-F1
#
_cell.length_a   1.000
_cell.length_b   1.000
_cell.length_c   1.000
_cell.angle_alpha   90.00
_cell.angle_beta   90.00
_cell.angle_gamma   90.00
#
_symmetry.space_group_name_H-M   'P 1'
#
loop_
_entity.id
_entity.type
_entity.pdbx_description
1 polymer ?
#
loop_
_entity_poly.entity_id
_entity_poly.type
_entity_poly.pdbx_seq_one_letter_code
_entity_poly.pdbx_strand_id
1 'polypeptide(L)'
;MELQQRVSNLRKITDEFISRVINKERKDKGIEERIRGFEDIVYGRKKEFWKIFQRFLALKNWVNDYGASLLHENLSQEHLERVISGTEVIKDYRRRIKDKKMRKISDEVTRMINSFLSQSIRKAGLVYTPLGLVESEDLETIQALRDKLPSSVGLNEEFEKGLEYQKRMLKDFYKSQDHLLSVLDFQLCTLERKFSFEDELFTANLLYFLKRKNYKITPYLERFKKIVQRNSG
;
A
#
# COMPACT_ATOMS: atom_id res chain seq x y z
N MET A 1 1.48 -11.72 -57.27
CA MET A 1 1.82 -12.85 -56.38
C MET A 1 2.41 -12.37 -55.04
N GLU A 2 3.42 -11.50 -55.04
CA GLU A 2 4.04 -10.95 -53.81
C GLU A 2 3.09 -10.14 -52.91
N LEU A 3 2.20 -9.34 -53.49
CA LEU A 3 1.20 -8.53 -52.76
C LEU A 3 0.18 -9.38 -52.01
N GLN A 4 -0.30 -10.48 -52.62
CA GLN A 4 -1.24 -11.40 -51.97
C GLN A 4 -0.57 -12.15 -50.81
N GLN A 5 0.71 -12.52 -50.95
CA GLN A 5 1.51 -13.12 -49.88
C GLN A 5 1.68 -12.15 -48.70
N ARG A 6 1.99 -10.87 -48.98
CA ARG A 6 2.15 -9.82 -47.95
C ARG A 6 0.84 -9.53 -47.23
N VAL A 7 -0.28 -9.44 -47.94
CA VAL A 7 -1.61 -9.24 -47.34
C VAL A 7 -2.01 -10.43 -46.46
N SER A 8 -1.73 -11.66 -46.89
CA SER A 8 -1.98 -12.86 -46.09
C SER A 8 -1.15 -12.90 -44.79
N ASN A 9 0.14 -12.56 -44.88
CA ASN A 9 1.02 -12.47 -43.72
C ASN A 9 0.58 -11.36 -42.75
N LEU A 10 0.17 -10.18 -43.26
CA LEU A 10 -0.35 -9.10 -42.43
C LEU A 10 -1.62 -9.49 -41.68
N ARG A 11 -2.54 -10.22 -42.33
CA ARG A 11 -3.73 -10.74 -41.67
C ARG A 11 -3.38 -11.69 -40.54
N LYS A 12 -2.47 -12.64 -40.79
CA LYS A 12 -2.01 -13.58 -39.76
C LYS A 12 -1.37 -12.87 -38.55
N ILE A 13 -0.51 -11.88 -38.78
CA ILE A 13 0.10 -11.09 -37.70
C ILE A 13 -0.97 -10.32 -36.91
N THR A 14 -1.96 -9.76 -37.60
CA THR A 14 -3.07 -9.02 -36.99
C THR A 14 -3.94 -9.94 -36.13
N ASP A 15 -4.29 -11.12 -36.65
CA ASP A 15 -5.09 -12.12 -35.93
C ASP A 15 -4.37 -12.66 -34.69
N GLU A 16 -3.05 -12.89 -34.80
CA GLU A 16 -2.20 -13.26 -33.67
C GLU A 16 -2.12 -12.14 -32.62
N PHE A 17 -1.99 -10.88 -33.06
CA PHE A 17 -1.98 -9.72 -32.17
C PHE A 17 -3.31 -9.57 -31.42
N ILE A 18 -4.44 -9.61 -32.14
CA ILE A 18 -5.79 -9.54 -31.56
C ILE A 18 -5.98 -10.68 -30.55
N SER A 19 -5.57 -11.90 -30.89
CA SER A 19 -5.68 -13.05 -29.99
C SER A 19 -4.85 -12.85 -28.71
N ARG A 20 -3.64 -12.29 -28.80
CA ARG A 20 -2.82 -11.95 -27.63
C ARG A 20 -3.48 -10.88 -26.77
N VAL A 21 -4.04 -9.83 -27.36
CA VAL A 21 -4.74 -8.76 -26.65
C VAL A 21 -5.96 -9.30 -25.91
N ILE A 22 -6.82 -10.05 -26.58
CA ILE A 22 -8.02 -10.66 -25.96
C ILE A 22 -7.62 -11.58 -24.81
N ASN A 23 -6.57 -12.40 -24.98
CA ASN A 23 -6.11 -13.28 -23.92
C ASN A 23 -5.53 -12.51 -22.73
N LYS A 24 -4.83 -11.39 -22.98
CA LYS A 24 -4.34 -10.50 -21.92
C LYS A 24 -5.50 -9.86 -21.16
N GLU A 25 -6.48 -9.28 -21.84
CA GLU A 25 -7.66 -8.68 -21.21
C GLU A 25 -8.46 -9.69 -20.37
N ARG A 26 -8.62 -10.92 -20.87
CA ARG A 26 -9.27 -12.00 -20.11
C ARG A 26 -8.50 -12.34 -18.83
N LYS A 27 -7.17 -12.40 -18.89
CA LYS A 27 -6.33 -12.64 -17.71
C LYS A 27 -6.43 -11.48 -16.73
N ASP A 28 -6.32 -10.25 -17.19
CA ASP A 28 -6.42 -9.04 -16.36
C ASP A 28 -7.78 -8.97 -15.66
N LYS A 29 -8.87 -9.28 -16.38
CA LYS A 29 -10.21 -9.40 -15.79
C LYS A 29 -10.29 -10.50 -14.73
N GLY A 30 -9.70 -11.67 -15.00
CA GLY A 30 -9.65 -12.77 -14.03
C GLY A 30 -8.86 -12.43 -12.77
N ILE A 31 -7.77 -11.67 -12.90
CA ILE A 31 -7.01 -11.13 -11.76
C ILE A 31 -7.90 -10.18 -10.96
N GLU A 32 -8.53 -9.21 -11.63
CA GLU A 32 -9.40 -8.22 -11.00
C GLU A 32 -10.56 -8.87 -10.22
N GLU A 33 -11.21 -9.89 -10.80
CA GLU A 33 -12.28 -10.63 -10.14
C GLU A 33 -11.80 -11.34 -8.87
N ARG A 34 -10.60 -11.94 -8.89
CA ARG A 34 -10.01 -12.59 -7.72
C ARG A 34 -9.64 -11.59 -6.63
N ILE A 35 -9.06 -10.44 -6.99
CA ILE A 35 -8.73 -9.36 -6.04
C ILE A 35 -10.02 -8.77 -5.44
N ARG A 36 -11.06 -8.56 -6.26
CA ARG A 36 -12.37 -8.13 -5.75
C ARG A 36 -12.99 -9.17 -4.82
N GLY A 37 -12.84 -10.46 -5.12
CA GLY A 37 -13.25 -11.55 -4.23
C GLY A 37 -12.58 -11.47 -2.86
N PHE A 38 -11.28 -11.15 -2.80
CA PHE A 38 -10.59 -10.88 -1.53
C PHE A 38 -11.21 -9.70 -0.78
N GLU A 39 -11.42 -8.57 -1.46
CA GLU A 39 -12.03 -7.38 -0.85
C GLU A 39 -13.44 -7.65 -0.32
N ASP A 40 -14.26 -8.39 -1.06
CA ASP A 40 -15.61 -8.76 -0.64
C ASP A 40 -15.60 -9.55 0.67
N ILE A 41 -14.62 -10.45 0.84
CA ILE A 41 -14.42 -11.20 2.09
C ILE A 41 -13.95 -10.28 3.22
N VAL A 42 -12.92 -9.45 2.97
CA VAL A 42 -12.35 -8.52 3.95
C VAL A 42 -13.39 -7.55 4.49
N TYR A 43 -14.08 -6.85 3.59
CA TYR A 43 -15.04 -5.81 3.94
C TYR A 43 -16.41 -6.38 4.30
N GLY A 44 -16.62 -7.68 4.13
CA GLY A 44 -17.89 -8.34 4.47
C GLY A 44 -19.04 -7.87 3.59
N ARG A 45 -18.78 -7.60 2.30
CA ARG A 45 -19.77 -7.06 1.35
C ARG A 45 -20.90 -8.05 1.04
N LYS A 46 -20.71 -9.34 1.36
CA LYS A 46 -21.73 -10.40 1.25
C LYS A 46 -22.16 -10.87 2.64
N LYS A 47 -23.44 -11.28 2.76
CA LYS A 47 -24.04 -11.75 4.02
C LYS A 47 -23.28 -12.90 4.67
N GLU A 48 -22.76 -13.82 3.85
CA GLU A 48 -21.93 -14.96 4.28
C GLU A 48 -20.65 -14.54 5.03
N PHE A 49 -20.18 -13.31 4.81
CA PHE A 49 -18.97 -12.75 5.43
C PHE A 49 -19.28 -11.79 6.58
N TRP A 50 -20.51 -11.70 7.10
CA TRP A 50 -20.81 -10.80 8.21
C TRP A 50 -20.08 -11.18 9.50
N LYS A 51 -19.89 -12.48 9.75
CA LYS A 51 -19.18 -12.97 10.94
C LYS A 51 -17.68 -12.96 10.68
N ILE A 52 -16.91 -12.37 11.59
CA ILE A 52 -15.43 -12.30 11.51
C ILE A 52 -14.82 -13.69 11.30
N PHE A 53 -15.36 -14.74 11.93
CA PHE A 53 -14.89 -16.11 11.72
C PHE A 53 -14.99 -16.57 10.28
N GLN A 54 -16.14 -16.33 9.65
CA GLN A 54 -16.38 -16.73 8.27
C GLN A 54 -15.46 -16.00 7.31
N ARG A 55 -15.09 -14.75 7.63
CA ARG A 55 -14.06 -14.02 6.88
C ARG A 55 -12.73 -14.74 6.92
N PHE A 56 -12.24 -15.14 8.11
CA PHE A 56 -10.96 -15.83 8.21
C PHE A 56 -10.94 -17.18 7.50
N LEU A 57 -12.03 -17.96 7.58
CA LEU A 57 -12.15 -19.20 6.83
C LEU A 57 -12.15 -18.96 5.31
N ALA A 58 -12.95 -17.99 4.84
CA ALA A 58 -13.02 -17.64 3.43
C ALA A 58 -11.68 -17.07 2.90
N LEU A 59 -10.97 -16.29 3.71
CA LEU A 59 -9.63 -15.79 3.38
C LEU A 59 -8.60 -16.92 3.28
N LYS A 60 -8.68 -17.92 4.17
CA LYS A 60 -7.83 -19.12 4.08
C LYS A 60 -8.03 -19.81 2.73
N ASN A 61 -9.28 -20.04 2.34
CA ASN A 61 -9.61 -20.65 1.06
C ASN A 61 -9.15 -19.76 -0.11
N TRP A 62 -9.38 -18.45 -0.01
CA TRP A 62 -8.94 -17.51 -1.04
C TRP A 62 -7.43 -17.57 -1.28
N VAL A 63 -6.60 -17.62 -0.23
CA VAL A 63 -5.14 -17.70 -0.39
C VAL A 63 -4.73 -19.04 -1.01
N ASN A 64 -5.34 -20.14 -0.57
CA ASN A 64 -5.04 -21.49 -1.09
C ASN A 64 -5.41 -21.63 -2.57
N ASP A 65 -6.61 -21.17 -2.95
CA ASP A 65 -7.16 -21.41 -4.28
C ASP A 65 -6.70 -20.32 -5.26
N TYR A 66 -6.92 -19.06 -4.89
CA TYR A 66 -6.68 -17.93 -5.77
C TYR A 66 -5.30 -17.31 -5.54
N GLY A 67 -4.86 -17.14 -4.29
CA GLY A 67 -3.54 -16.62 -3.97
C GLY A 67 -2.41 -17.40 -4.65
N ALA A 68 -2.45 -18.74 -4.58
CA ALA A 68 -1.50 -19.61 -5.27
C ALA A 68 -1.50 -19.38 -6.79
N SER A 69 -2.68 -19.27 -7.43
CA SER A 69 -2.76 -18.98 -8.86
C SER A 69 -2.21 -17.60 -9.23
N LEU A 70 -2.48 -16.59 -8.39
CA LEU A 70 -2.05 -15.20 -8.62
C LEU A 70 -0.53 -15.03 -8.48
N LEU A 71 0.17 -15.92 -7.76
CA LEU A 71 1.63 -15.93 -7.73
C LEU A 71 2.25 -16.22 -9.11
N HIS A 72 1.52 -16.90 -9.99
CA HIS A 72 1.97 -17.18 -11.36
C HIS A 72 1.60 -16.05 -12.33
N GLU A 73 0.73 -15.13 -11.94
CA GLU A 73 0.30 -13.98 -12.74
C GLU A 73 1.17 -12.74 -12.51
N ASN A 74 1.03 -11.73 -13.38
CA ASN A 74 1.71 -10.43 -13.25
C ASN A 74 0.76 -9.45 -12.57
N LEU A 75 0.88 -9.31 -11.26
CA LEU A 75 0.09 -8.35 -10.49
C LEU A 75 0.66 -6.94 -10.67
N SER A 76 -0.20 -5.98 -11.02
CA SER A 76 0.15 -4.56 -11.01
C SER A 76 0.35 -4.07 -9.57
N GLN A 77 1.04 -2.93 -9.43
CA GLN A 77 1.16 -2.24 -8.15
C GLN A 77 -0.22 -1.98 -7.52
N GLU A 78 -1.21 -1.56 -8.30
CA GLU A 78 -2.58 -1.31 -7.82
C GLU A 78 -3.22 -2.56 -7.20
N HIS A 79 -3.09 -3.73 -7.85
CA HIS A 79 -3.61 -4.98 -7.29
C HIS A 79 -2.96 -5.29 -5.93
N LEU A 80 -1.65 -5.09 -5.81
CA LEU A 80 -0.92 -5.35 -4.57
C LEU A 80 -1.29 -4.35 -3.47
N GLU A 81 -1.43 -3.07 -3.80
CA GLU A 81 -1.88 -2.03 -2.85
C GLU A 81 -3.26 -2.37 -2.27
N ARG A 82 -4.18 -2.89 -3.08
CA ARG A 82 -5.51 -3.33 -2.62
C ARG A 82 -5.45 -4.51 -1.67
N VAL A 83 -4.61 -5.52 -1.96
CA VAL A 83 -4.43 -6.67 -1.05
C VAL A 83 -3.75 -6.23 0.26
N ILE A 84 -2.76 -5.35 0.19
CA ILE A 84 -2.11 -4.77 1.38
C ILE A 84 -3.14 -4.04 2.23
N SER A 85 -3.94 -3.14 1.63
CA SER A 85 -4.98 -2.40 2.34
C SER A 85 -5.97 -3.34 3.03
N GLY A 86 -6.42 -4.41 2.36
CA GLY A 86 -7.32 -5.37 2.98
C GLY A 86 -6.66 -6.21 4.08
N THR A 87 -5.36 -6.48 3.97
CA THR A 87 -4.58 -7.16 5.01
C THR A 87 -4.52 -6.34 6.30
N GLU A 88 -4.41 -5.02 6.21
CA GLU A 88 -4.47 -4.14 7.39
C GLU A 88 -5.82 -4.25 8.11
N VAL A 89 -6.92 -4.27 7.36
CA VAL A 89 -8.26 -4.46 7.91
C VAL A 89 -8.39 -5.83 8.61
N ILE A 90 -7.78 -6.88 8.06
CA ILE A 90 -7.76 -8.21 8.70
C ILE A 90 -6.97 -8.19 10.01
N LYS A 91 -5.83 -7.48 10.07
CA LYS A 91 -5.04 -7.32 11.31
C LYS A 91 -5.86 -6.63 12.39
N ASP A 92 -6.71 -5.68 12.04
CA ASP A 92 -7.61 -5.02 12.99
C ASP A 92 -8.69 -5.97 13.51
N TYR A 93 -9.27 -6.82 12.66
CA TYR A 93 -10.19 -7.87 13.13
C TYR A 93 -9.50 -8.83 14.08
N ARG A 94 -8.28 -9.28 13.74
CA ARG A 94 -7.46 -10.17 14.57
C ARG A 94 -7.26 -9.61 15.98
N ARG A 95 -6.98 -8.31 16.12
CA ARG A 95 -6.80 -7.66 17.44
C ARG A 95 -8.03 -7.75 18.34
N ARG A 96 -9.23 -7.83 17.75
CA ARG A 96 -10.51 -7.90 18.47
C ARG A 96 -10.90 -9.33 18.86
N ILE A 97 -10.18 -10.35 18.39
CA ILE A 97 -10.46 -11.76 18.70
C ILE A 97 -9.90 -12.13 20.08
N LYS A 98 -10.81 -12.45 21.01
CA LYS A 98 -10.48 -12.95 22.35
C LYS A 98 -10.40 -14.48 22.42
N ASP A 99 -11.16 -15.19 21.59
CA ASP A 99 -11.19 -16.65 21.58
C ASP A 99 -9.86 -17.26 21.09
N LYS A 100 -9.34 -18.25 21.81
CA LYS A 100 -8.03 -18.86 21.55
C LYS A 100 -7.99 -19.66 20.24
N LYS A 101 -9.05 -20.41 19.94
CA LYS A 101 -9.15 -21.23 18.73
C LYS A 101 -9.21 -20.33 17.50
N MET A 102 -10.01 -19.27 17.59
CA MET A 102 -10.15 -18.24 16.58
C MET A 102 -8.85 -17.48 16.35
N ARG A 103 -8.11 -17.16 17.41
CA ARG A 103 -6.81 -16.48 17.30
C ARG A 103 -5.81 -17.31 16.49
N LYS A 104 -5.73 -18.62 16.76
CA LYS A 104 -4.86 -19.54 15.99
C LYS A 104 -5.18 -19.53 14.49
N ILE A 105 -6.46 -19.56 14.13
CA ILE A 105 -6.90 -19.51 12.73
C ILE A 105 -6.55 -18.14 12.12
N SER A 106 -6.80 -17.05 12.83
CA SER A 106 -6.46 -15.71 12.33
C SER A 106 -4.95 -15.50 12.15
N ASP A 107 -4.13 -16.08 13.02
CA ASP A 107 -2.66 -16.03 12.95
C ASP A 107 -2.13 -16.82 11.75
N GLU A 108 -2.73 -17.98 11.48
CA GLU A 108 -2.44 -18.78 10.29
C GLU A 108 -2.76 -18.02 9.01
N VAL A 109 -3.99 -17.50 8.89
CA VAL A 109 -4.44 -16.75 7.71
C VAL A 109 -3.59 -15.51 7.48
N THR A 110 -3.28 -14.74 8.54
CA THR A 110 -2.44 -13.55 8.42
C THR A 110 -1.04 -13.90 7.91
N ARG A 111 -0.46 -15.02 8.38
CA ARG A 111 0.85 -15.49 7.88
C ARG A 111 0.78 -15.91 6.41
N MET A 112 -0.28 -16.59 6.00
CA MET A 112 -0.47 -17.00 4.61
C MET A 112 -0.58 -15.79 3.67
N ILE A 113 -1.39 -14.79 4.03
CA ILE A 113 -1.53 -13.56 3.24
C ILE A 113 -0.21 -12.78 3.17
N ASN A 114 0.51 -12.65 4.28
CA ASN A 114 1.82 -11.99 4.29
C ASN A 114 2.84 -12.74 3.43
N SER A 115 2.84 -14.08 3.44
CA SER A 115 3.71 -14.88 2.58
C SER A 115 3.39 -14.67 1.10
N PHE A 116 2.10 -14.68 0.75
CA PHE A 116 1.63 -14.35 -0.60
C PHE A 116 2.11 -12.95 -1.03
N LEU A 117 1.86 -11.92 -0.21
CA LEU A 117 2.27 -10.55 -0.50
C LEU A 117 3.77 -10.41 -0.70
N SER A 118 4.59 -10.95 0.20
CA SER A 118 6.05 -10.89 0.08
C SER A 118 6.56 -11.51 -1.22
N GLN A 119 5.97 -12.64 -1.65
CA GLN A 119 6.33 -13.28 -2.90
C GLN A 119 5.88 -12.47 -4.12
N SER A 120 4.64 -11.98 -4.11
CA SER A 120 4.09 -11.19 -5.21
C SER A 120 4.80 -9.85 -5.39
N ILE A 121 5.14 -9.16 -4.30
CA ILE A 121 5.88 -7.89 -4.30
C ILE A 121 7.27 -8.10 -4.89
N ARG A 122 7.99 -9.14 -4.43
CA ARG A 122 9.30 -9.48 -4.96
C ARG A 122 9.25 -9.81 -6.46
N LYS A 123 8.24 -10.59 -6.88
CA LYS A 123 8.05 -10.95 -8.30
C LYS A 123 7.75 -9.72 -9.17
N ALA A 124 7.02 -8.75 -8.64
CA ALA A 124 6.73 -7.50 -9.33
C ALA A 124 7.92 -6.54 -9.38
N GLY A 125 9.08 -6.89 -8.79
CA GLY A 125 10.23 -5.99 -8.70
C GLY A 125 9.99 -4.80 -7.77
N LEU A 126 9.04 -4.94 -6.84
CA LEU A 126 8.65 -3.89 -5.90
C LEU A 126 9.22 -4.17 -4.51
N VAL A 127 9.30 -3.13 -3.69
CA VAL A 127 9.63 -3.22 -2.27
C VAL A 127 8.55 -2.51 -1.46
N TYR A 128 8.11 -3.15 -0.38
CA TYR A 128 7.17 -2.54 0.55
C TYR A 128 7.92 -1.71 1.59
N THR A 129 7.70 -0.40 1.53
CA THR A 129 8.28 0.60 2.45
C THR A 129 7.18 1.27 3.26
N PRO A 130 7.52 2.04 4.32
CA PRO A 130 6.54 2.89 4.99
C PRO A 130 5.83 3.90 4.08
N LEU A 131 6.39 4.21 2.91
CA LEU A 131 5.81 5.11 1.90
C LEU A 131 4.91 4.38 0.89
N GLY A 132 4.76 3.06 1.02
CA GLY A 132 4.03 2.19 0.10
C GLY A 132 4.95 1.33 -0.75
N LEU A 133 4.41 0.81 -1.86
CA LEU A 133 5.18 0.03 -2.83
C LEU A 133 5.98 0.97 -3.74
N VAL A 134 7.28 0.69 -3.87
CA VAL A 134 8.22 1.40 -4.74
C VAL A 134 8.97 0.39 -5.61
N GLU A 135 9.41 0.77 -6.80
CA GLU A 135 10.25 -0.07 -7.65
C GLU A 135 11.62 -0.30 -7.00
N SER A 136 12.16 -1.51 -7.15
CA SER A 136 13.44 -1.90 -6.55
C SER A 136 14.62 -1.11 -7.13
N GLU A 137 14.51 -0.60 -8.36
CA GLU A 137 15.54 0.22 -9.03
C GLU A 137 15.53 1.67 -8.53
N ASP A 138 14.36 2.17 -8.11
CA ASP A 138 14.23 3.49 -7.49
C ASP A 138 14.89 3.57 -6.11
N LEU A 139 15.12 2.45 -5.45
CA LEU A 139 15.82 2.40 -4.16
C LEU A 139 17.29 2.84 -4.29
N GLU A 140 17.99 2.37 -5.32
CA GLU A 140 19.36 2.80 -5.62
C GLU A 140 19.39 4.26 -6.05
N THR A 141 18.36 4.73 -6.77
CA THR A 141 18.23 6.14 -7.18
C THR A 141 17.93 7.06 -5.99
N ILE A 142 17.10 6.63 -5.04
CA ILE A 142 16.84 7.34 -3.78
C ILE A 142 18.10 7.38 -2.91
N GLN A 143 18.89 6.30 -2.88
CA GLN A 143 20.20 6.27 -2.23
C GLN A 143 21.24 7.15 -2.93
N ALA A 144 21.30 7.13 -4.26
CA ALA A 144 22.20 7.97 -5.04
C ALA A 144 21.81 9.46 -4.99
N LEU A 145 20.52 9.78 -4.86
CA LEU A 145 20.02 11.14 -4.62
C LEU A 145 20.38 11.64 -3.22
N ARG A 146 20.39 10.75 -2.21
CA ARG A 146 20.93 11.04 -0.88
C ARG A 146 22.41 11.38 -0.94
N ASP A 147 23.18 10.66 -1.75
CA ASP A 147 24.63 10.84 -1.87
C ASP A 147 25.02 12.07 -2.73
N LYS A 148 24.10 12.61 -3.54
CA LYS A 148 24.32 13.77 -4.44
C LYS A 148 23.86 15.13 -3.90
N LEU A 149 23.26 15.18 -2.70
CA LEU A 149 22.87 16.45 -2.07
C LEU A 149 24.11 17.20 -1.56
N PRO A 150 24.34 18.47 -1.98
CA PRO A 150 25.53 19.21 -1.59
C PRO A 150 25.58 19.38 -0.07
N SER A 151 26.76 19.13 0.50
CA SER A 151 27.12 19.25 1.91
C SER A 151 27.06 20.71 2.39
N SER A 152 25.88 21.32 2.37
CA SER A 152 25.61 22.46 3.23
C SER A 152 25.38 21.88 4.62
N VAL A 153 26.43 22.01 5.45
CA VAL A 153 26.59 21.39 6.77
C VAL A 153 25.40 21.65 7.70
N GLY A 154 24.56 22.66 7.43
CA GLY A 154 23.31 22.92 8.13
C GLY A 154 22.09 22.16 7.61
N LEU A 155 21.85 22.11 6.29
CA LEU A 155 20.64 21.48 5.72
C LEU A 155 20.71 19.96 5.75
N ASN A 156 21.90 19.36 5.56
CA ASN A 156 22.05 17.91 5.71
C ASN A 156 21.95 17.49 7.18
N GLU A 157 22.45 18.29 8.13
CA GLU A 157 22.23 18.01 9.54
C GLU A 157 20.79 18.22 9.96
N GLU A 158 20.11 19.28 9.52
CA GLU A 158 18.69 19.51 9.82
C GLU A 158 17.79 18.47 9.15
N PHE A 159 18.13 18.06 7.92
CA PHE A 159 17.43 16.99 7.23
C PHE A 159 17.71 15.63 7.88
N GLU A 160 18.95 15.29 8.21
CA GLU A 160 19.27 14.04 8.94
C GLU A 160 18.70 14.08 10.36
N LYS A 161 18.71 15.22 11.06
CA LYS A 161 18.02 15.39 12.36
C LYS A 161 16.52 15.23 12.19
N GLY A 162 15.92 15.79 11.14
CA GLY A 162 14.52 15.64 10.80
C GLY A 162 14.16 14.19 10.46
N LEU A 163 15.03 13.49 9.72
CA LEU A 163 14.83 12.11 9.31
C LEU A 163 15.07 11.13 10.47
N GLU A 164 16.02 11.43 11.35
CA GLU A 164 16.29 10.67 12.58
C GLU A 164 15.23 10.96 13.64
N TYR A 165 14.70 12.19 13.70
CA TYR A 165 13.53 12.56 14.48
C TYR A 165 12.29 11.81 13.97
N GLN A 166 12.07 11.77 12.65
CA GLN A 166 11.00 10.98 12.04
C GLN A 166 11.16 9.49 12.34
N LYS A 167 12.35 8.92 12.19
CA LYS A 167 12.63 7.52 12.56
C LYS A 167 12.42 7.25 14.05
N ARG A 168 12.79 8.20 14.93
CA ARG A 168 12.62 8.09 16.38
C ARG A 168 11.16 8.22 16.79
N MET A 169 10.44 9.16 16.23
CA MET A 169 9.00 9.30 16.37
C MET A 169 8.29 8.04 15.87
N LEU A 170 8.66 7.53 14.69
CA LEU A 170 8.17 6.25 14.18
C LEU A 170 8.57 5.06 15.07
N LYS A 171 9.70 5.17 15.78
CA LYS A 171 10.13 4.18 16.78
C LYS A 171 9.28 4.22 18.04
N ASP A 172 8.77 5.39 18.42
CA ASP A 172 7.83 5.56 19.53
C ASP A 172 6.38 5.24 19.10
N PHE A 173 6.07 5.34 17.80
CA PHE A 173 4.85 4.84 17.16
C PHE A 173 4.95 3.35 16.77
N TYR A 174 5.85 2.54 17.37
CA TYR A 174 5.96 1.08 17.12
C TYR A 174 4.78 0.26 17.65
N LYS A 175 3.57 0.63 17.24
CA LYS A 175 2.57 -0.34 16.82
C LYS A 175 2.43 -0.11 15.32
N SER A 176 2.93 -1.05 14.53
CA SER A 176 2.89 -1.14 13.05
C SER A 176 1.47 -1.21 12.48
N GLN A 177 0.59 -0.38 13.01
CA GLN A 177 -0.83 -0.61 13.24
C GLN A 177 -1.64 0.68 13.37
N ASP A 178 -0.97 1.84 13.51
CA ASP A 178 -1.61 3.15 13.55
C ASP A 178 -1.70 3.74 12.15
N HIS A 179 -2.92 4.15 11.78
CA HIS A 179 -3.24 4.72 10.48
C HIS A 179 -2.51 6.06 10.30
N LEU A 180 -2.06 6.38 9.09
CA LEU A 180 -1.37 7.65 8.82
C LEU A 180 -2.21 8.88 9.18
N LEU A 181 -3.55 8.79 9.16
CA LEU A 181 -4.43 9.85 9.69
C LEU A 181 -4.41 9.95 11.23
N SER A 182 -4.19 8.84 11.94
CA SER A 182 -4.03 8.85 13.40
C SER A 182 -2.66 9.40 13.79
N VAL A 183 -1.62 9.09 13.01
CA VAL A 183 -0.31 9.73 13.13
C VAL A 183 -0.46 11.22 12.87
N LEU A 184 -1.16 11.61 11.80
CA LEU A 184 -1.44 13.01 11.49
C LEU A 184 -2.23 13.72 12.61
N ASP A 185 -3.27 13.08 13.16
CA ASP A 185 -4.06 13.65 14.24
C ASP A 185 -3.25 13.82 15.53
N PHE A 186 -2.41 12.83 15.86
CA PHE A 186 -1.48 12.92 16.97
C PHE A 186 -0.50 14.08 16.78
N GLN A 187 0.09 14.23 15.60
CA GLN A 187 1.01 15.32 15.30
C GLN A 187 0.36 16.69 15.40
N LEU A 188 -0.87 16.82 14.89
CA LEU A 188 -1.65 18.04 15.04
C LEU A 188 -1.93 18.35 16.52
N CYS A 189 -2.24 17.34 17.34
CA CYS A 189 -2.41 17.52 18.78
C CYS A 189 -1.10 17.91 19.48
N THR A 190 0.05 17.38 19.05
CA THR A 190 1.36 17.77 19.56
C THR A 190 1.67 19.23 19.23
N LEU A 191 1.47 19.63 17.96
CA LEU A 191 1.64 21.00 17.51
C LEU A 191 0.73 22.00 18.23
N GLU A 192 -0.50 21.61 18.55
CA GLU A 192 -1.43 22.44 19.33
C GLU A 192 -0.98 22.65 20.79
N ARG A 193 -0.29 21.66 21.38
CA ARG A 193 0.20 21.73 22.75
C ARG A 193 1.50 22.51 22.86
N LYS A 194 2.42 22.26 21.91
CA LYS A 194 3.71 22.92 21.85
C LYS A 194 4.15 22.99 20.40
N PHE A 195 4.27 24.21 19.89
CA PHE A 195 4.74 24.43 18.54
C PHE A 195 6.24 24.10 18.42
N SER A 196 6.58 23.29 17.42
CA SER A 196 7.95 23.00 17.01
C SER A 196 8.01 23.03 15.49
N PHE A 197 9.04 23.67 14.94
CA PHE A 197 9.27 23.72 13.50
C PHE A 197 9.45 22.32 12.89
N GLU A 198 10.05 21.39 13.65
CA GLU A 198 10.27 20.00 13.23
C GLU A 198 8.95 19.24 13.10
N ASP A 199 8.02 19.44 14.03
CA ASP A 199 6.68 18.84 14.01
C ASP A 199 5.80 19.47 12.93
N GLU A 200 5.97 20.77 12.66
CA GLU A 200 5.26 21.48 11.60
C GLU A 200 5.66 20.91 10.23
N LEU A 201 6.96 20.81 9.98
CA LEU A 201 7.51 20.26 8.75
C LEU A 201 7.08 18.80 8.55
N PHE A 202 7.11 17.99 9.61
CA PHE A 202 6.63 16.60 9.56
C PHE A 202 5.14 16.51 9.23
N THR A 203 4.31 17.34 9.88
CA THR A 203 2.86 17.37 9.67
C THR A 203 2.51 17.84 8.25
N ALA A 204 3.21 18.85 7.72
CA ALA A 204 3.05 19.35 6.36
C ALA A 204 3.39 18.28 5.31
N ASN A 205 4.52 17.58 5.50
CA ASN A 205 4.94 16.49 4.63
C ASN A 205 3.94 15.33 4.63
N LEU A 206 3.41 14.99 5.81
CA LEU A 206 2.39 13.94 5.95
C LEU A 206 1.06 14.33 5.28
N LEU A 207 0.61 15.57 5.43
CA LEU A 207 -0.57 16.11 4.72
C LEU A 207 -0.38 16.07 3.20
N TYR A 208 0.77 16.51 2.71
CA TYR A 208 1.07 16.50 1.27
C TYR A 208 1.05 15.08 0.69
N PHE A 209 1.68 14.14 1.38
CA PHE A 209 1.68 12.73 1.01
C PHE A 209 0.26 12.16 0.95
N LEU A 210 -0.54 12.37 1.99
CA LEU A 210 -1.91 11.88 2.07
C LEU A 210 -2.81 12.50 0.98
N LYS A 211 -2.59 13.77 0.62
CA LYS A 211 -3.28 14.43 -0.50
C LYS A 211 -2.98 13.74 -1.82
N ARG A 212 -1.70 13.43 -2.09
CA ARG A 212 -1.28 12.73 -3.33
C ARG A 212 -1.87 11.33 -3.44
N LYS A 213 -2.13 10.66 -2.31
CA LYS A 213 -2.75 9.33 -2.25
C LYS A 213 -4.29 9.39 -2.14
N ASN A 214 -4.91 10.51 -2.49
CA ASN A 214 -6.38 10.71 -2.52
C ASN A 214 -7.09 10.50 -1.17
N TYR A 215 -6.40 10.67 -0.04
CA TYR A 215 -7.05 10.67 1.26
C TYR A 215 -7.90 11.94 1.46
N LYS A 216 -9.05 11.79 2.12
CA LYS A 216 -9.90 12.91 2.54
C LYS A 216 -9.28 13.62 3.74
N ILE A 217 -8.36 14.54 3.47
CA ILE A 217 -7.59 15.25 4.51
C ILE A 217 -8.09 16.66 4.83
N THR A 218 -9.15 17.14 4.18
CA THR A 218 -9.61 18.54 4.29
C THR A 218 -9.77 19.02 5.75
N PRO A 219 -10.36 18.26 6.69
CA PRO A 219 -10.49 18.69 8.08
C PRO A 219 -9.13 18.88 8.78
N TYR A 220 -8.15 18.01 8.48
CA TYR A 220 -6.81 18.06 9.05
C TYR A 220 -5.99 19.20 8.47
N LEU A 221 -6.13 19.46 7.17
CA LEU A 221 -5.47 20.57 6.48
C LEU A 221 -5.94 21.93 7.02
N GLU A 222 -7.24 22.09 7.26
CA GLU A 222 -7.80 23.32 7.84
C GLU A 222 -7.39 23.51 9.30
N ARG A 223 -7.29 22.42 10.07
CA ARG A 223 -6.76 22.43 11.44
C ARG A 223 -5.29 22.85 11.47
N PHE A 224 -4.47 22.27 10.60
CA PHE A 224 -3.05 22.61 10.45
C PHE A 224 -2.83 24.09 10.12
N LYS A 225 -3.55 24.63 9.12
CA LYS A 225 -3.46 26.06 8.75
C LYS A 225 -3.74 26.99 9.92
N LYS A 226 -4.75 26.69 10.74
CA LYS A 226 -5.09 27.49 11.92
C LYS A 226 -3.99 27.45 12.99
N ILE A 227 -3.33 26.32 13.17
CA ILE A 227 -2.23 26.18 14.12
C ILE A 227 -1.03 27.00 13.68
N VAL A 228 -0.64 26.92 12.40
CA VAL A 228 0.48 27.68 11.84
C VAL A 228 0.19 29.19 11.89
N GLN A 229 -0.98 29.64 11.42
CA GLN A 229 -1.36 31.06 11.43
C GLN A 229 -1.38 31.70 12.83
N ARG A 230 -1.66 30.93 13.89
CA ARG A 230 -1.62 31.42 15.28
C ARG A 230 -0.22 31.59 15.84
N ASN A 231 0.78 30.91 15.26
CA ASN A 231 2.16 30.92 15.73
C ASN A 231 3.11 31.69 14.79
N SER A 232 2.62 32.12 13.61
CA SER A 232 3.35 32.99 12.66
C SER A 232 3.05 34.49 12.84
N GLY A 233 2.26 34.87 13.84
CA GLY A 233 1.99 36.26 14.24
C GLY A 233 2.57 36.53 15.62
#